data_AF-A0A4P6AU93-F1
#
_entry.id   AF-A0A4P6AU93-F1
#
_cell.length_a   1.000
_cell.length_b   1.000
_cell.length_c   1.000
_cell.angle_alpha   90.00
_cell.angle_beta   90.00
_cell.angle_gamma   90.00
#
_symmetry.space_group_name_H-M   'P 1'
#
loop_
_entity.id
_entity.type
_entity.pdbx_description
1 polymer ?
#
loop_
_entity_poly.entity_id
_entity_poly.type
_entity_poly.pdbx_seq_one_letter_code
_entity_poly.pdbx_strand_id
1 'polypeptide(L)'
;MSENHFNASHVLPKSDTSFRVSIRKAAEIAISDKPVFGAHVTLFPASLRETNFVAPPSCLLGWLDHNRLDHLVIKPTVLLPGENVDVSALRTQYFFADDGTLRTTQPLKIRLLASTPQDIHHHGWMLFSPL
;
A
#
# COMPACT_ATOMS: atom_id res chain seq x y z
N MET A 1 19.31 22.69 -28.18
CA MET A 1 19.09 21.24 -28.07
C MET A 1 19.39 20.88 -26.63
N SER A 2 18.48 20.47 -25.74
CA SER A 2 17.03 20.32 -25.78
C SER A 2 16.60 20.43 -24.30
N GLU A 3 15.62 21.29 -24.00
CA GLU A 3 15.00 21.36 -22.68
C GLU A 3 14.14 20.11 -22.48
N ASN A 4 14.53 19.26 -21.52
CA ASN A 4 13.70 18.14 -21.09
C ASN A 4 12.50 18.69 -20.32
N HIS A 5 11.38 18.84 -21.02
CA HIS A 5 10.06 18.97 -20.42
C HIS A 5 9.72 17.69 -19.66
N PHE A 6 10.05 17.66 -18.37
CA PHE A 6 9.40 16.76 -17.41
C PHE A 6 7.98 17.28 -17.17
N ASN A 7 7.07 16.97 -18.09
CA ASN A 7 5.65 17.22 -17.90
C ASN A 7 5.07 16.06 -17.08
N ALA A 8 5.40 16.04 -15.79
CA ALA A 8 4.78 15.16 -14.82
C ALA A 8 3.74 15.97 -14.05
N SER A 9 2.58 16.20 -14.68
CA SER A 9 1.34 16.41 -13.94
C SER A 9 0.96 15.10 -13.25
N HIS A 10 1.79 14.69 -12.28
CA HIS A 10 1.44 13.72 -11.27
C HIS A 10 0.37 14.41 -10.43
N VAL A 11 -0.89 14.20 -10.80
CA VAL A 11 -2.03 14.74 -10.05
C VAL A 11 -1.96 14.11 -8.67
N LEU A 12 -1.41 14.85 -7.72
CA LEU A 12 -1.48 14.51 -6.31
C LEU A 12 -2.97 14.44 -5.96
N PRO A 13 -3.47 13.32 -5.45
CA PRO A 13 -4.84 13.25 -4.98
C PRO A 13 -5.07 14.34 -3.93
N LYS A 14 -6.21 15.05 -4.02
CA LYS A 14 -6.60 16.04 -3.03
C LYS A 14 -6.66 15.39 -1.63
N SER A 15 -6.56 16.19 -0.58
CA SER A 15 -6.53 15.79 0.84
C SER A 15 -7.67 14.85 1.29
N ASP A 16 -8.75 14.75 0.51
CA ASP A 16 -9.92 13.90 0.81
C ASP A 16 -9.92 12.55 0.06
N THR A 17 -8.97 12.33 -0.87
CA THR A 17 -8.90 11.06 -1.60
C THR A 17 -8.29 9.99 -0.69
N SER A 18 -9.09 8.96 -0.39
CA SER A 18 -8.60 7.76 0.28
C SER A 18 -8.55 6.57 -0.68
N PHE A 19 -7.64 5.66 -0.40
CA PHE A 19 -7.38 4.48 -1.20
C PHE A 19 -7.53 3.24 -0.35
N ARG A 20 -8.11 2.19 -0.92
CA ARG A 20 -8.14 0.85 -0.33
C ARG A 20 -6.98 0.03 -0.87
N VAL A 21 -6.22 -0.59 0.02
CA VAL A 21 -5.23 -1.62 -0.29
C VAL A 21 -5.82 -2.98 0.00
N SER A 22 -5.76 -3.87 -0.98
CA SER A 22 -6.06 -5.29 -0.83
C SER A 22 -4.85 -6.12 -1.22
N ILE A 23 -4.75 -7.32 -0.67
CA ILE A 23 -3.75 -8.31 -1.08
C ILE A 23 -4.43 -9.30 -2.03
N ARG A 24 -3.75 -9.68 -3.13
CA ARG A 24 -4.29 -10.66 -4.10
C ARG A 24 -4.72 -11.93 -3.40
N LYS A 25 -5.86 -12.51 -3.81
CA LYS A 25 -6.42 -13.73 -3.20
C LYS A 25 -5.51 -14.96 -3.29
N ALA A 26 -4.63 -15.01 -4.29
CA ALA A 26 -3.68 -16.11 -4.45
C ALA A 26 -2.40 -15.93 -3.60
N ALA A 27 -2.19 -14.75 -3.00
CA ALA A 27 -1.04 -14.52 -2.15
C ALA A 27 -1.27 -15.17 -0.78
N GLU A 28 -0.20 -15.72 -0.21
CA GLU A 28 -0.23 -16.42 1.08
C GLU A 28 0.30 -15.42 2.11
N ILE A 29 -0.50 -15.16 3.15
CA ILE A 29 -0.24 -14.10 4.11
C ILE A 29 0.20 -14.71 5.44
N ALA A 30 1.35 -14.29 5.93
CA ALA A 30 1.81 -14.56 7.29
C ALA A 30 1.81 -13.28 8.14
N ILE A 31 1.77 -13.42 9.46
CA ILE A 31 1.96 -12.33 10.42
C ILE A 31 3.14 -12.72 11.30
N SER A 32 4.22 -11.97 11.23
CA SER A 32 5.47 -12.28 11.94
C SER A 32 6.39 -11.06 12.03
N ASP A 33 7.26 -11.04 13.02
CA ASP A 33 8.28 -10.01 13.23
C ASP A 33 9.48 -10.12 12.27
N LYS A 34 9.50 -11.14 11.42
CA LYS A 34 10.52 -11.44 10.42
C LYS A 34 9.87 -12.07 9.16
N PRO A 35 10.51 -12.03 7.99
CA PRO A 35 9.97 -12.69 6.79
C PRO A 35 9.79 -14.20 7.02
N VAL A 36 8.66 -14.73 6.54
CA VAL A 36 8.32 -16.16 6.64
C VAL A 36 8.55 -16.83 5.29
N PHE A 37 9.36 -17.89 5.28
CA PHE A 37 9.59 -18.69 4.08
C PHE A 37 8.27 -19.34 3.61
N GLY A 38 8.00 -19.27 2.30
CA GLY A 38 6.75 -19.76 1.70
C GLY A 38 5.62 -18.72 1.68
N ALA A 39 5.65 -17.69 2.52
CA ALA A 39 4.67 -16.62 2.46
C ALA A 39 4.98 -15.62 1.34
N HIS A 40 3.96 -15.26 0.57
CA HIS A 40 4.05 -14.22 -0.45
C HIS A 40 4.10 -12.81 0.19
N VAL A 41 3.35 -12.62 1.27
CA VAL A 41 3.30 -11.38 2.07
C VAL A 41 3.44 -11.74 3.54
N THR A 42 4.42 -11.15 4.23
CA THR A 42 4.50 -11.23 5.70
C THR A 42 4.20 -9.85 6.28
N LEU A 43 3.11 -9.69 7.04
CA LEU A 43 2.75 -8.42 7.65
C LEU A 43 3.39 -8.27 9.03
N PHE A 44 3.94 -7.08 9.28
CA PHE A 44 4.62 -6.80 10.55
C PHE A 44 3.60 -6.57 11.66
N PRO A 45 3.61 -7.34 12.77
CA PRO A 45 2.59 -7.23 13.81
C PRO A 45 2.45 -5.82 14.38
N ALA A 46 3.53 -5.05 14.45
CA ALA A 46 3.49 -3.67 14.96
C ALA A 46 2.60 -2.76 14.10
N SER A 47 2.57 -2.94 12.78
CA SER A 47 1.68 -2.17 11.89
C SER A 47 0.22 -2.62 11.94
N LEU A 48 -0.08 -3.70 12.68
CA LEU A 48 -1.43 -4.25 12.86
C LEU A 48 -2.03 -3.97 14.25
N ARG A 49 -1.30 -3.29 15.15
CA ARG A 49 -1.71 -3.07 16.55
C ARG A 49 -2.82 -2.04 16.69
N GLU A 50 -2.71 -0.93 15.96
CA GLU A 50 -3.64 0.19 16.05
C GLU A 50 -4.57 0.21 14.85
N THR A 51 -5.87 0.38 15.10
CA THR A 51 -6.87 0.44 14.02
C THR A 51 -6.70 1.67 13.15
N ASN A 52 -6.13 2.76 13.68
CA ASN A 52 -5.84 4.00 12.97
C ASN A 52 -4.49 4.54 13.45
N PHE A 53 -3.59 4.86 12.53
CA PHE A 53 -2.28 5.44 12.87
C PHE A 53 -1.72 6.27 11.72
N VAL A 54 -0.69 7.07 12.00
CA VAL A 54 0.09 7.76 10.99
C VAL A 54 1.37 6.97 10.75
N ALA A 55 1.52 6.39 9.56
CA ALA A 55 2.77 5.79 9.13
C ALA A 55 3.72 6.90 8.67
N PRO A 56 4.89 7.10 9.29
CA PRO A 56 5.90 8.02 8.77
C PRO A 56 6.47 7.51 7.44
N PRO A 57 7.28 8.31 6.72
CA PRO A 57 8.06 7.81 5.60
C PRO A 57 8.95 6.63 6.03
N SER A 58 9.12 5.65 5.14
CA SER A 58 9.88 4.41 5.39
C SER A 58 9.34 3.54 6.53
N CYS A 59 8.08 3.73 6.94
CA CYS A 59 7.44 2.88 7.94
C CYS A 59 7.39 1.44 7.43
N LEU A 60 7.95 0.49 8.20
CA LEU A 60 7.94 -0.93 7.88
C LEU A 60 6.53 -1.49 8.11
N LEU A 61 5.92 -2.00 7.05
CA LEU A 61 4.62 -2.67 7.12
C LEU A 61 4.74 -4.19 7.00
N GLY A 62 5.88 -4.69 6.52
CA GLY A 62 6.11 -6.12 6.35
C GLY A 62 7.18 -6.45 5.32
N TRP A 63 7.05 -7.64 4.75
CA TRP A 63 7.92 -8.20 3.73
C TRP A 63 7.13 -8.81 2.58
N LEU A 64 7.73 -8.85 1.41
CA LEU A 64 7.18 -9.35 0.17
C LEU A 64 8.19 -10.30 -0.48
N ASP A 65 7.67 -11.28 -1.21
CA ASP A 65 8.50 -12.13 -2.07
C ASP A 65 9.03 -11.37 -3.32
N HIS A 66 9.56 -12.13 -4.28
CA HIS A 66 10.10 -11.61 -5.54
C HIS A 66 9.07 -10.89 -6.44
N ASN A 67 7.76 -11.10 -6.24
CA ASN A 67 6.70 -10.40 -6.96
C ASN A 67 6.38 -9.02 -6.34
N ARG A 68 6.99 -8.68 -5.19
CA ARG A 68 7.00 -7.33 -4.63
C ARG A 68 5.59 -6.72 -4.56
N LEU A 69 5.45 -5.47 -5.01
CA LEU A 69 4.21 -4.69 -4.95
C LEU A 69 3.10 -5.28 -5.84
N ASP A 70 3.36 -6.28 -6.67
CA ASP A 70 2.31 -6.90 -7.48
C ASP A 70 1.30 -7.67 -6.65
N HIS A 71 1.63 -8.05 -5.41
CA HIS A 71 0.66 -8.58 -4.45
C HIS A 71 -0.36 -7.54 -3.98
N LEU A 72 -0.06 -6.25 -4.09
CA LEU A 72 -0.93 -5.18 -3.67
C LEU A 72 -1.85 -4.73 -4.81
N VAL A 73 -3.12 -4.56 -4.48
CA VAL A 73 -4.15 -3.97 -5.33
C VAL A 73 -4.65 -2.70 -4.65
N ILE A 74 -4.44 -1.55 -5.29
CA ILE A 74 -4.85 -0.24 -4.77
C ILE A 74 -6.01 0.28 -5.60
N LYS A 75 -7.08 0.73 -4.94
CA LYS A 75 -8.25 1.33 -5.58
C LYS A 75 -8.68 2.60 -4.83
N PRO A 76 -9.04 3.68 -5.52
CA PRO A 76 -9.71 4.82 -4.88
C PRO A 76 -11.01 4.37 -4.20
N THR A 77 -11.32 4.91 -3.03
CA THR A 77 -12.58 4.63 -2.30
C THR A 77 -13.76 5.44 -2.86
N VAL A 78 -13.47 6.63 -3.37
CA VAL A 78 -14.41 7.52 -4.06
C VAL A 78 -13.69 8.02 -5.31
N LEU A 79 -14.35 7.89 -6.46
CA LEU A 79 -13.93 8.54 -7.69
C LEU A 79 -14.90 9.70 -7.93
N LEU A 80 -14.40 10.93 -7.98
CA LEU A 80 -15.24 12.04 -8.43
C LEU A 80 -15.54 11.85 -9.92
N PRO A 81 -16.74 12.22 -10.40
CA PRO A 81 -17.07 12.14 -11.82
C PRO A 81 -16.01 12.87 -12.66
N GLY A 82 -15.39 12.15 -13.61
CA GLY A 82 -14.35 12.70 -14.49
C GLY A 82 -12.91 12.61 -13.95
N GLU A 83 -12.70 12.10 -12.73
CA GLU A 83 -11.36 11.88 -12.19
C GLU A 83 -10.77 10.57 -12.74
N ASN A 84 -9.69 10.67 -13.50
CA ASN A 84 -8.99 9.52 -14.05
C ASN A 84 -7.73 9.28 -13.21
N VAL A 85 -7.86 8.46 -12.16
CA VAL A 85 -6.72 8.08 -11.33
C VAL A 85 -5.97 6.96 -12.01
N ASP A 86 -4.71 7.21 -12.37
CA ASP A 86 -3.82 6.15 -12.85
C ASP A 86 -3.47 5.20 -11.69
N VAL A 87 -4.29 4.16 -11.55
CA VAL A 87 -4.13 3.13 -10.51
C VAL A 87 -2.85 2.32 -10.67
N SER A 88 -2.21 2.35 -11.85
CA SER A 88 -0.99 1.58 -12.11
C SER A 88 0.21 2.14 -11.34
N ALA A 89 0.28 3.47 -11.20
CA ALA A 89 1.37 4.18 -10.52
C ALA A 89 1.18 4.31 -9.00
N LEU A 90 -0.05 4.18 -8.49
CA LEU A 90 -0.34 4.37 -7.05
C LEU A 90 0.52 3.48 -6.15
N ARG A 91 0.81 2.24 -6.58
CA ARG A 91 1.60 1.30 -5.77
C ARG A 91 2.99 1.85 -5.49
N THR A 92 3.69 2.29 -6.53
CA THR A 92 5.04 2.83 -6.44
C THR A 92 5.08 4.26 -5.90
N GLN A 93 3.96 4.99 -5.99
CA GLN A 93 3.84 6.33 -5.42
C GLN A 93 3.81 6.30 -3.88
N TYR A 94 3.11 5.34 -3.29
CA TYR A 94 2.86 5.28 -1.83
C TYR A 94 3.66 4.21 -1.10
N PHE A 95 4.12 3.20 -1.82
CA PHE A 95 4.86 2.08 -1.27
C PHE A 95 6.10 1.80 -2.10
N PHE A 96 7.12 1.28 -1.45
CA PHE A 96 8.26 0.70 -2.13
C PHE A 96 8.58 -0.67 -1.54
N ALA A 97 9.12 -1.52 -2.40
CA ALA A 97 9.55 -2.86 -2.06
C ALA A 97 11.04 -2.99 -2.41
N ASP A 98 11.89 -2.80 -1.41
CA ASP A 98 13.34 -2.94 -1.53
C ASP A 98 13.88 -3.93 -0.51
N ASP A 99 14.81 -4.76 -0.96
CA ASP A 99 15.36 -5.91 -0.22
C ASP A 99 14.27 -6.79 0.44
N GLY A 100 13.15 -6.98 -0.29
CA GLY A 100 11.99 -7.72 0.20
C GLY A 100 11.18 -7.01 1.29
N THR A 101 11.54 -5.80 1.74
CA THR A 101 10.77 -5.04 2.74
C THR A 101 9.68 -4.18 2.09
N LEU A 102 8.48 -4.20 2.65
CA LEU A 102 7.37 -3.31 2.27
C LEU A 102 7.36 -2.09 3.18
N ARG A 103 7.55 -0.91 2.59
CA ARG A 103 7.59 0.36 3.32
C ARG A 103 6.77 1.45 2.65
N THR A 104 6.33 2.43 3.43
CA THR A 104 5.71 3.65 2.92
C THR A 104 6.76 4.59 2.32
N THR A 105 6.43 5.31 1.26
CA THR A 105 7.34 6.32 0.65
C THR A 105 7.21 7.69 1.31
N GLN A 106 6.06 7.98 1.93
CA GLN A 106 5.70 9.27 2.50
C GLN A 106 4.76 9.08 3.70
N PRO A 107 4.42 10.15 4.46
CA PRO A 107 3.51 10.03 5.58
C PRO A 107 2.10 9.66 5.10
N LEU A 108 1.53 8.59 5.67
CA LEU A 108 0.18 8.14 5.35
C LEU A 108 -0.67 8.04 6.61
N LYS A 109 -1.91 8.54 6.55
CA LYS A 109 -2.93 8.19 7.53
C LYS A 109 -3.49 6.83 7.15
N ILE A 110 -3.28 5.82 7.99
CA ILE A 110 -3.72 4.44 7.77
C ILE A 110 -4.88 4.10 8.68
N ARG A 111 -5.89 3.41 8.14
CA ARG A 111 -6.95 2.74 8.88
C ARG A 111 -7.01 1.28 8.48
N LEU A 112 -6.78 0.37 9.44
CA LEU A 112 -6.88 -1.06 9.18
C LEU A 112 -8.34 -1.46 8.92
N LEU A 113 -8.52 -2.34 7.95
CA LEU A 113 -9.78 -3.00 7.67
C LEU A 113 -9.82 -4.40 8.26
N ALA A 114 -8.67 -5.06 8.33
CA ALA A 114 -8.50 -6.40 8.83
C ALA A 114 -7.07 -6.60 9.36
N SER A 115 -6.93 -7.50 10.34
CA SER A 115 -5.64 -7.86 10.96
C SER A 115 -5.35 -9.36 10.94
N THR A 116 -6.23 -10.19 10.35
CA THR A 116 -6.02 -11.62 10.14
C THR A 116 -5.93 -11.93 8.64
N PRO A 117 -5.16 -12.95 8.20
CA PRO A 117 -5.07 -13.33 6.79
C PRO A 117 -6.44 -13.56 6.12
N GLN A 118 -7.34 -14.26 6.80
CA GLN A 118 -8.68 -14.57 6.29
C GLN A 118 -9.50 -13.30 6.06
N ASP A 119 -9.53 -12.40 7.05
CA ASP A 119 -10.29 -11.15 6.96
C ASP A 119 -9.68 -10.21 5.92
N ILE A 120 -8.35 -10.19 5.77
CA ILE A 120 -7.66 -9.38 4.77
C ILE A 120 -8.06 -9.80 3.35
N HIS A 121 -8.15 -11.09 3.06
CA HIS A 121 -8.62 -11.56 1.77
C HIS A 121 -10.11 -11.26 1.52
N HIS A 122 -10.91 -11.18 2.58
CA HIS A 122 -12.35 -10.94 2.47
C HIS A 122 -12.69 -9.44 2.35
N HIS A 123 -12.04 -8.58 3.13
CA HIS A 123 -12.39 -7.17 3.29
C HIS A 123 -11.38 -6.18 2.71
N GLY A 124 -10.19 -6.66 2.33
CA GLY A 124 -9.02 -5.83 2.07
C GLY A 124 -8.21 -5.59 3.33
N TRP A 125 -7.00 -5.05 3.18
CA TRP A 125 -6.06 -4.88 4.29
C TRP A 125 -6.29 -3.56 5.04
N MET A 126 -6.24 -2.44 4.32
CA MET A 126 -6.31 -1.11 4.94
C MET A 126 -6.86 -0.06 3.99
N LEU A 127 -7.32 1.05 4.55
CA LEU A 127 -7.45 2.32 3.85
C LEU A 127 -6.25 3.20 4.17
N PHE A 128 -5.84 4.05 3.22
CA PHE A 128 -4.92 5.13 3.50
C PHE A 128 -5.29 6.42 2.76
N SER A 129 -4.77 7.54 3.27
CA SER A 129 -4.69 8.82 2.55
C SER A 129 -3.31 9.45 2.79
N PRO A 130 -2.73 10.15 1.79
CA PRO A 130 -1.58 11.00 2.04
C PRO A 130 -1.92 12.09 3.07
N LEU A 131 -0.92 12.53 3.82
CA LEU A 131 -0.99 13.71 4.69
C LEU A 131 -0.42 14.95 3.99
#